data_AF-A0A952IWP4-F1
#
_entry.id   AF-A0A952IWP4-F1
#
_cell.length_a   1.000
_cell.length_b   1.000
_cell.length_c   1.000
_cell.angle_alpha   90.00
_cell.angle_beta   90.00
_cell.angle_gamma   90.00
#
_symmetry.space_group_name_H-M   'P 1'
#
loop_
_entity.id
_entity.type
_entity.pdbx_description
1 polymer ?
#
loop_
_entity_poly.entity_id
_entity_poly.type
_entity_poly.pdbx_seq_one_letter_code
_entity_poly.pdbx_strand_id
1 'polypeptide(L)'
;MKLIKTVSKPTPTFFLPGILKPLTVAPPGAMTSRAFNQHLVRLLCLMFTLSVYSAPSNAQMSAYESKKIEQVLRSPAVEKRPDIFDGTAFNPDIELETGYRYMKEFVTGINKVVREINGMTSPARSSEQGRKFIAEAQEKLAYSKAMKNAFRSFESAKKDKPKPTSTTALKDSPTETVNKTKTDHTVLTAEQSSTVTIYLDELDKLMSSQAFDGTELNSTLSWEDAQSFQQQFLNTANNAANAYNALSTDSKNSEPGKTLLSKVQEHLNNARRVNGALSNHRVLLQRQLAEATNKKQSDAKKRREAEAHEREEQEQLAAQAAAESAADLQAERTRVAPVCAAFSTEVMTRRNRRGMASFLQNPDAVTSDYKAMSRFLKLAKKVAANCAKPDYSALLHTSCSDSAEEDPKAWCEAATTAHETMRNHILRERSNWELIAEERYMSADELDQKNGWVQIEGPTSLEEVLSFERMIYVNTVDFGPDKQRNLFKSLDIEADDFPHYTASLDYIDELREAIEDGAGSWPEAPRAASGEDTNYGTTLAANNIVERWHPNAEIKDSWLSRANWKIIRNSLGVIQRRTLPGHVLFKLPQDQYCQLRSFTLTEQYIGNSKFQPAKGVRFGYVRFEEC
;
A
#
# COMPACT_ATOMS: atom_id res chain seq x y z
N MET A 1 -70.77 10.75 -12.18
CA MET A 1 -71.26 9.37 -11.94
C MET A 1 -70.83 8.48 -13.10
N LYS A 2 -69.83 7.60 -12.92
CA LYS A 2 -69.71 6.27 -13.57
C LYS A 2 -68.43 5.57 -13.12
N LEU A 3 -68.61 4.34 -12.66
CA LEU A 3 -67.62 3.37 -12.22
C LEU A 3 -66.67 2.95 -13.34
N ILE A 4 -65.42 2.59 -12.99
CA ILE A 4 -64.68 1.52 -13.68
C ILE A 4 -64.02 0.60 -12.64
N LYS A 5 -64.30 -0.70 -12.82
CA LYS A 5 -63.87 -1.87 -12.06
C LYS A 5 -62.39 -2.18 -12.26
N THR A 6 -61.75 -2.65 -11.19
CA THR A 6 -60.46 -3.34 -11.15
C THR A 6 -60.59 -4.80 -11.60
N VAL A 7 -59.64 -5.27 -12.42
CA VAL A 7 -59.46 -6.67 -12.80
C VAL A 7 -58.06 -7.12 -12.35
N SER A 8 -58.02 -8.19 -11.55
CA SER A 8 -56.82 -8.87 -11.07
C SER A 8 -56.24 -9.82 -12.11
N LYS A 9 -54.91 -9.83 -12.28
CA LYS A 9 -54.18 -10.85 -13.06
C LYS A 9 -53.76 -12.04 -12.19
N PRO A 10 -53.73 -13.28 -12.72
CA PRO A 10 -53.28 -14.46 -11.99
C PRO A 10 -51.78 -14.75 -12.21
N THR A 11 -51.17 -15.36 -11.19
CA THR A 11 -49.79 -15.88 -11.18
C THR A 11 -49.78 -17.36 -11.60
N PRO A 12 -48.80 -17.85 -12.39
CA PRO A 12 -48.77 -19.25 -12.80
C PRO A 12 -48.07 -20.14 -11.76
N THR A 13 -48.66 -21.31 -11.53
CA THR A 13 -48.12 -22.42 -10.73
C THR A 13 -47.38 -23.39 -11.65
N PHE A 14 -46.11 -23.68 -11.38
CA PHE A 14 -45.36 -24.73 -12.07
C PHE A 14 -45.44 -26.05 -11.30
N PHE A 15 -45.89 -27.10 -11.99
CA PHE A 15 -45.84 -28.50 -11.56
C PHE A 15 -44.51 -29.14 -11.99
N LEU A 16 -43.93 -29.98 -11.12
CA LEU A 16 -42.91 -30.97 -11.47
C LEU A 16 -43.39 -32.36 -10.99
N PRO A 17 -43.33 -33.43 -11.81
CA PRO A 17 -43.77 -34.76 -11.40
C PRO A 17 -42.61 -35.68 -11.00
N GLY A 18 -42.88 -36.53 -10.01
CA GLY A 18 -42.43 -37.93 -9.98
C GLY A 18 -41.07 -38.22 -9.32
N ILE A 19 -41.11 -39.00 -8.22
CA ILE A 19 -40.53 -40.34 -8.06
C ILE A 19 -40.51 -40.65 -6.55
N LEU A 20 -41.47 -41.44 -6.07
CA LEU A 20 -41.32 -42.21 -4.83
C LEU A 20 -42.00 -43.58 -5.02
N LYS A 21 -41.22 -44.65 -4.84
CA LYS A 21 -41.69 -46.04 -4.73
C LYS A 21 -42.36 -46.24 -3.36
N PRO A 22 -43.38 -47.11 -3.23
CA PRO A 22 -44.00 -47.41 -1.96
C PRO A 22 -43.19 -48.46 -1.19
N LEU A 23 -42.98 -48.22 0.10
CA LEU A 23 -42.56 -49.24 1.06
C LEU A 23 -43.81 -49.83 1.73
N THR A 24 -43.96 -51.13 1.55
CA THR A 24 -44.97 -52.00 2.16
C THR A 24 -44.85 -52.05 3.68
N VAL A 25 -46.00 -51.95 4.34
CA VAL A 25 -46.21 -52.11 5.78
C VAL A 25 -46.32 -53.59 6.15
N ALA A 26 -45.71 -53.99 7.27
CA ALA A 26 -46.14 -55.14 8.08
C ALA A 26 -46.12 -54.74 9.58
N PRO A 27 -47.09 -55.19 10.41
CA PRO A 27 -47.23 -54.81 11.84
C PRO A 27 -46.77 -55.95 12.80
N PRO A 28 -47.01 -55.90 14.13
CA PRO A 28 -46.76 -54.87 15.14
C PRO A 28 -45.97 -55.42 16.37
N GLY A 29 -45.48 -54.54 17.25
CA GLY A 29 -44.95 -54.92 18.57
C GLY A 29 -44.78 -53.71 19.49
N ALA A 30 -45.44 -53.74 20.64
CA ALA A 30 -45.73 -52.59 21.49
C ALA A 30 -44.50 -51.97 22.18
N MET A 31 -44.30 -50.66 22.01
CA MET A 31 -43.68 -49.77 23.00
C MET A 31 -44.28 -48.37 22.85
N THR A 32 -44.66 -47.77 23.98
CA THR A 32 -45.46 -46.54 24.05
C THR A 32 -44.73 -45.34 23.44
N SER A 33 -45.34 -44.76 22.40
CA SER A 33 -44.92 -43.61 21.59
C SER A 33 -44.46 -42.35 22.34
N ARG A 34 -44.75 -42.21 23.65
CA ARG A 34 -44.38 -41.02 24.43
C ARG A 34 -42.89 -40.94 24.79
N ALA A 35 -42.23 -42.07 25.08
CA ALA A 35 -40.82 -42.06 25.48
C ALA A 35 -39.86 -41.87 24.28
N PHE A 36 -40.22 -42.42 23.12
CA PHE A 36 -39.42 -42.27 21.90
C PHE A 36 -39.47 -40.85 21.35
N ASN A 37 -40.65 -40.20 21.36
CA ASN A 37 -40.77 -38.80 20.93
C ASN A 37 -40.06 -37.82 21.87
N GLN A 38 -40.03 -38.07 23.18
CA GLN A 38 -39.26 -37.22 24.10
C GLN A 38 -37.74 -37.39 23.94
N HIS A 39 -37.25 -38.60 23.67
CA HIS A 39 -35.84 -38.81 23.37
C HIS A 39 -35.45 -38.28 21.99
N LEU A 40 -36.30 -38.40 20.98
CA LEU A 40 -36.05 -37.85 19.64
C LEU A 40 -36.03 -36.31 19.66
N VAL A 41 -36.94 -35.67 20.41
CA VAL A 41 -36.96 -34.21 20.60
C VAL A 41 -35.76 -33.75 21.42
N ARG A 42 -35.33 -34.49 22.45
CA ARG A 42 -34.08 -34.18 23.17
C ARG A 42 -32.83 -34.38 22.32
N LEU A 43 -32.77 -35.40 21.46
CA LEU A 43 -31.65 -35.63 20.54
C LEU A 43 -31.61 -34.57 19.43
N LEU A 44 -32.78 -34.16 18.91
CA LEU A 44 -32.90 -33.07 17.93
C LEU A 44 -32.57 -31.72 18.55
N CYS A 45 -32.97 -31.45 19.80
CA CYS A 45 -32.55 -30.25 20.53
C CYS A 45 -31.04 -30.26 20.85
N LEU A 46 -30.46 -31.41 21.20
CA LEU A 46 -29.00 -31.53 21.41
C LEU A 46 -28.21 -31.35 20.10
N MET A 47 -28.74 -31.85 18.98
CA MET A 47 -28.14 -31.65 17.65
C MET A 47 -28.29 -30.20 17.17
N PHE A 48 -29.38 -29.51 17.54
CA PHE A 48 -29.58 -28.08 17.25
C PHE A 48 -28.76 -27.18 18.17
N THR A 49 -28.56 -27.52 19.45
CA THR A 49 -27.69 -26.74 20.35
C THR A 49 -26.21 -26.97 20.06
N LEU A 50 -25.81 -28.18 19.63
CA LEU A 50 -24.45 -28.45 19.13
C LEU A 50 -24.16 -27.77 17.77
N SER A 51 -25.17 -27.50 16.93
CA SER A 51 -24.97 -26.73 15.69
C SER A 51 -24.99 -25.21 15.88
N VAL A 52 -25.48 -24.71 17.02
CA VAL A 52 -25.55 -23.28 17.35
C VAL A 52 -24.39 -22.85 18.26
N TYR A 53 -23.73 -23.78 18.96
CA TYR A 53 -22.54 -23.53 19.79
C TYR A 53 -21.23 -24.11 19.23
N SER A 54 -21.16 -24.44 17.94
CA SER A 54 -19.87 -24.42 17.26
C SER A 54 -19.51 -22.96 16.98
N ALA A 55 -18.56 -22.40 17.73
CA ALA A 55 -17.89 -21.15 17.36
C ALA A 55 -17.59 -21.18 15.84
N PRO A 56 -17.73 -20.08 15.09
CA PRO A 56 -17.42 -20.06 13.66
C PRO A 56 -15.89 -20.15 13.50
N SER A 57 -15.34 -21.35 13.64
CA SER A 57 -13.91 -21.62 13.55
C SER A 57 -13.40 -21.61 12.11
N ASN A 58 -14.25 -21.29 11.15
CA ASN A 58 -13.88 -21.16 9.74
C ASN A 58 -14.47 -19.87 9.18
N ALA A 59 -14.06 -18.72 9.72
CA ALA A 59 -14.11 -17.48 8.96
C ALA A 59 -13.26 -17.69 7.70
N GLN A 60 -13.90 -18.06 6.59
CA GLN A 60 -13.23 -18.28 5.31
C GLN A 60 -13.36 -17.01 4.48
N MET A 61 -12.23 -16.53 3.98
CA MET A 61 -12.22 -15.45 3.01
C MET A 61 -12.90 -15.93 1.73
N SER A 62 -13.73 -15.08 1.12
CA SER A 62 -14.37 -15.46 -0.13
C SER A 62 -13.33 -15.64 -1.24
N ALA A 63 -13.59 -16.55 -2.18
CA ALA A 63 -12.71 -16.75 -3.34
C ALA A 63 -12.53 -15.46 -4.16
N TYR A 64 -13.55 -14.58 -4.16
CA TYR A 64 -13.50 -13.27 -4.81
C TYR A 64 -12.52 -12.32 -4.10
N GLU A 65 -12.65 -12.13 -2.78
CA GLU A 65 -11.72 -11.31 -1.99
C GLU A 65 -10.29 -11.84 -2.11
N SER A 66 -10.12 -13.17 -2.05
CA SER A 66 -8.82 -13.83 -2.22
C SER A 66 -8.17 -13.50 -3.55
N LYS A 67 -8.88 -13.72 -4.65
CA LYS A 67 -8.38 -13.43 -6.00
C LYS A 67 -8.06 -11.95 -6.19
N LYS A 68 -8.88 -11.05 -5.61
CA LYS A 68 -8.67 -9.60 -5.70
C LYS A 68 -7.37 -9.17 -5.04
N ILE A 69 -7.11 -9.66 -3.82
CA ILE A 69 -5.90 -9.34 -3.06
C ILE A 69 -4.67 -9.99 -3.69
N GLU A 70 -4.78 -11.25 -4.12
CA GLU A 70 -3.72 -11.94 -4.82
C GLU A 70 -3.33 -11.22 -6.12
N GLN A 71 -4.31 -10.74 -6.90
CA GLN A 71 -4.06 -10.00 -8.13
C GLN A 71 -3.24 -8.73 -7.90
N VAL A 72 -3.47 -7.99 -6.82
CA VAL A 72 -2.68 -6.79 -6.50
C VAL A 72 -1.33 -7.14 -5.89
N LEU A 73 -1.24 -8.15 -5.00
CA LEU A 73 0.01 -8.60 -4.37
C LEU A 73 1.01 -9.25 -5.33
N ARG A 74 0.49 -9.84 -6.41
CA ARG A 74 1.26 -10.48 -7.48
C ARG A 74 1.41 -9.58 -8.71
N SER A 75 0.96 -8.32 -8.64
CA SER A 75 1.14 -7.39 -9.76
C SER A 75 2.63 -7.06 -9.94
N PRO A 76 3.11 -6.85 -11.19
CA PRO A 76 4.51 -6.48 -11.45
C PRO A 76 4.94 -5.21 -10.69
N ALA A 77 3.98 -4.32 -10.41
CA ALA A 77 4.21 -3.10 -9.66
C ALA A 77 4.55 -3.31 -8.17
N VAL A 78 4.49 -4.53 -7.63
CA VAL A 78 4.92 -4.83 -6.24
C VAL A 78 5.87 -6.02 -6.18
N GLU A 79 6.43 -6.41 -7.32
CA GLU A 79 7.43 -7.46 -7.41
C GLU A 79 8.78 -6.91 -6.96
N LYS A 80 9.45 -7.64 -6.05
CA LYS A 80 10.77 -7.23 -5.56
C LYS A 80 11.80 -7.51 -6.65
N ARG A 81 12.58 -6.50 -7.00
CA ARG A 81 13.68 -6.56 -7.97
C ARG A 81 15.02 -6.39 -7.27
N PRO A 82 15.63 -7.49 -6.77
CA PRO A 82 16.92 -7.44 -6.06
C PRO A 82 18.07 -6.96 -6.94
N ASP A 83 17.93 -7.02 -8.27
CA ASP A 83 18.86 -6.46 -9.24
C ASP A 83 18.88 -4.92 -9.23
N ILE A 84 17.79 -4.28 -8.80
CA ILE A 84 17.65 -2.83 -8.66
C ILE A 84 17.85 -2.39 -7.20
N PHE A 85 17.19 -3.08 -6.25
CA PHE A 85 17.23 -2.76 -4.83
C PHE A 85 17.23 -4.05 -4.00
N ASP A 86 18.30 -4.30 -3.25
CA ASP A 86 18.49 -5.57 -2.53
C ASP A 86 17.71 -5.66 -1.19
N GLY A 87 17.02 -4.59 -0.81
CA GLY A 87 16.35 -4.43 0.48
C GLY A 87 17.04 -3.45 1.41
N THR A 88 18.28 -3.07 1.10
CA THR A 88 19.10 -2.14 1.88
C THR A 88 19.61 -0.96 1.04
N ALA A 89 20.09 -1.21 -0.18
CA ALA A 89 20.65 -0.20 -1.07
C ALA A 89 20.23 -0.40 -2.52
N PHE A 90 20.24 0.69 -3.30
CA PHE A 90 20.09 0.61 -4.75
C PHE A 90 21.41 0.16 -5.37
N ASN A 91 21.31 -0.66 -6.41
CA ASN A 91 22.47 -1.08 -7.18
C ASN A 91 23.23 0.16 -7.72
N PRO A 92 24.53 0.31 -7.44
CA PRO A 92 25.29 1.49 -7.86
C PRO A 92 25.38 1.66 -9.38
N ASP A 93 25.17 0.60 -10.16
CA ASP A 93 25.32 0.61 -11.61
C ASP A 93 24.05 1.05 -12.35
N ILE A 94 22.88 1.04 -11.70
CA ILE A 94 21.64 1.47 -12.34
C ILE A 94 21.58 3.00 -12.52
N GLU A 95 20.88 3.45 -13.55
CA GLU A 95 20.62 4.87 -13.77
C GLU A 95 19.67 5.43 -12.70
N LEU A 96 19.88 6.70 -12.32
CA LEU A 96 19.08 7.37 -11.30
C LEU A 96 17.58 7.35 -11.64
N GLU A 97 17.25 7.59 -12.91
CA GLU A 97 15.87 7.57 -13.40
C GLU A 97 15.23 6.19 -13.29
N THR A 98 16.00 5.12 -13.57
CA THR A 98 15.54 3.73 -13.43
C THR A 98 15.24 3.40 -11.96
N GLY A 99 16.14 3.80 -11.04
CA GLY A 99 15.91 3.65 -9.60
C GLY A 99 14.68 4.41 -9.12
N TYR A 100 14.49 5.66 -9.58
CA TYR A 100 13.33 6.48 -9.22
C TYR A 100 12.02 5.88 -9.71
N ARG A 101 11.99 5.45 -10.98
CA ARG A 101 10.82 4.85 -11.61
C ARG A 101 10.39 3.58 -10.88
N TYR A 102 11.32 2.67 -10.63
CA TYR A 102 11.03 1.45 -9.87
C TYR A 102 10.53 1.76 -8.45
N MET A 103 11.15 2.70 -7.74
CA MET A 103 10.68 3.12 -6.42
C MET A 103 9.24 3.66 -6.47
N LYS A 104 8.95 4.57 -7.41
CA LYS A 104 7.63 5.18 -7.53
C LYS A 104 6.56 4.14 -7.87
N GLU A 105 6.85 3.24 -8.80
CA GLU A 105 5.95 2.13 -9.18
C GLU A 105 5.71 1.19 -7.99
N PHE A 106 6.77 0.78 -7.30
CA PHE A 106 6.70 -0.10 -6.12
C PHE A 106 5.84 0.50 -5.00
N VAL A 107 6.10 1.77 -4.65
CA VAL A 107 5.37 2.51 -3.63
C VAL A 107 3.89 2.67 -4.01
N THR A 108 3.61 3.00 -5.27
CA THR A 108 2.22 3.15 -5.75
C THR A 108 1.48 1.82 -5.72
N GLY A 109 2.15 0.74 -6.14
CA GLY A 109 1.64 -0.63 -6.10
C GLY A 109 1.32 -1.08 -4.68
N ILE A 110 2.23 -0.88 -3.73
CA ILE A 110 2.00 -1.32 -2.34
C ILE A 110 0.89 -0.51 -1.65
N ASN A 111 0.76 0.79 -1.95
CA ASN A 111 -0.38 1.59 -1.46
C ASN A 111 -1.73 1.06 -1.98
N LYS A 112 -1.76 0.52 -3.21
CA LYS A 112 -2.96 -0.15 -3.73
C LYS A 112 -3.24 -1.45 -2.97
N VAL A 113 -2.22 -2.28 -2.70
CA VAL A 113 -2.36 -3.50 -1.89
C VAL A 113 -2.91 -3.18 -0.49
N VAL A 114 -2.36 -2.17 0.19
CA VAL A 114 -2.82 -1.77 1.53
C VAL A 114 -4.28 -1.33 1.51
N ARG A 115 -4.72 -0.57 0.50
CA ARG A 115 -6.13 -0.21 0.33
C ARG A 115 -7.04 -1.44 0.18
N GLU A 116 -6.63 -2.41 -0.63
CA GLU A 116 -7.42 -3.65 -0.82
C GLU A 116 -7.48 -4.50 0.46
N ILE A 117 -6.39 -4.58 1.22
CA ILE A 117 -6.36 -5.27 2.52
C ILE A 117 -7.23 -4.57 3.56
N ASN A 118 -7.21 -3.24 3.58
CA ASN A 118 -8.06 -2.44 4.46
C ASN A 118 -9.55 -2.57 4.09
N GLY A 119 -9.85 -2.86 2.82
CA GLY A 119 -11.19 -3.18 2.32
C GLY A 119 -11.67 -4.61 2.60
N MET A 120 -10.83 -5.51 3.14
CA MET A 120 -11.29 -6.84 3.56
C MET A 120 -12.35 -6.76 4.64
N THR A 121 -13.34 -7.66 4.56
CA THR A 121 -14.28 -7.88 5.66
C THR A 121 -13.56 -8.40 6.92
N SER A 122 -14.13 -8.14 8.11
CA SER A 122 -13.55 -8.62 9.39
C SER A 122 -13.32 -10.14 9.43
N PRO A 123 -14.25 -10.99 8.94
CA PRO A 123 -14.02 -12.43 8.83
C PRO A 123 -12.91 -12.80 7.84
N ALA A 124 -12.82 -12.12 6.69
CA ALA A 124 -11.75 -12.34 5.72
C ALA A 124 -10.38 -12.02 6.33
N ARG A 125 -10.27 -10.89 7.05
CA ARG A 125 -9.04 -10.45 7.70
C ARG A 125 -8.56 -11.39 8.80
N SER A 126 -9.50 -11.97 9.56
CA SER A 126 -9.19 -12.90 10.67
C SER A 126 -8.94 -14.34 10.20
N SER A 127 -9.33 -14.68 8.97
CA SER A 127 -9.03 -15.97 8.35
C SER A 127 -7.51 -16.22 8.25
N GLU A 128 -7.10 -17.50 8.19
CA GLU A 128 -5.68 -17.85 8.01
C GLU A 128 -5.09 -17.25 6.73
N GLN A 129 -5.86 -17.30 5.63
CA GLN A 129 -5.43 -16.75 4.35
C GLN A 129 -5.33 -15.22 4.38
N GLY A 130 -6.30 -14.54 5.00
CA GLY A 130 -6.24 -13.09 5.22
C GLY A 130 -5.03 -12.68 6.03
N ARG A 131 -4.71 -13.40 7.11
CA ARG A 131 -3.49 -13.17 7.91
C ARG A 131 -2.21 -13.33 7.10
N LYS A 132 -2.14 -14.33 6.20
CA LYS A 132 -1.00 -14.50 5.27
C LYS A 132 -0.87 -13.31 4.32
N PHE A 133 -1.96 -12.83 3.74
CA PHE A 133 -1.93 -11.64 2.88
C PHE A 133 -1.52 -10.36 3.62
N ILE A 134 -1.98 -10.17 4.86
CA ILE A 134 -1.57 -9.03 5.71
C ILE A 134 -0.08 -9.09 6.00
N ALA A 135 0.45 -10.25 6.40
CA ALA A 135 1.87 -10.41 6.70
C ALA A 135 2.73 -10.12 5.46
N GLU A 136 2.35 -10.64 4.28
CA GLU A 136 3.07 -10.38 3.03
C GLU A 136 3.04 -8.90 2.64
N ALA A 137 1.89 -8.23 2.78
CA ALA A 137 1.78 -6.81 2.51
C ALA A 137 2.59 -5.95 3.50
N GLN A 138 2.65 -6.33 4.77
CA GLN A 138 3.49 -5.66 5.78
C GLN A 138 4.97 -5.79 5.43
N GLU A 139 5.41 -6.96 4.98
CA GLU A 139 6.79 -7.18 4.53
C GLU A 139 7.13 -6.30 3.32
N LYS A 140 6.26 -6.24 2.30
CA LYS A 140 6.45 -5.38 1.13
C LYS A 140 6.35 -3.89 1.48
N LEU A 141 5.52 -3.51 2.44
CA LEU A 141 5.44 -2.14 2.94
C LEU A 141 6.75 -1.74 3.64
N ALA A 142 7.32 -2.61 4.46
CA ALA A 142 8.62 -2.39 5.08
C ALA A 142 9.72 -2.23 4.02
N TYR A 143 9.74 -3.09 3.00
CA TYR A 143 10.65 -2.99 1.86
C TYR A 143 10.50 -1.65 1.11
N SER A 144 9.26 -1.15 0.90
CA SER A 144 9.02 0.17 0.27
C SER A 144 9.54 1.34 1.09
N LYS A 145 9.48 1.25 2.44
CA LYS A 145 10.02 2.27 3.35
C LYS A 145 11.55 2.29 3.31
N ALA A 146 12.17 1.11 3.36
CA ALA A 146 13.62 0.98 3.20
C ALA A 146 14.09 1.56 1.86
N MET A 147 13.36 1.25 0.77
CA MET A 147 13.64 1.77 -0.56
C MET A 147 13.55 3.30 -0.62
N LYS A 148 12.49 3.93 -0.10
CA LYS A 148 12.37 5.40 -0.04
C LYS A 148 13.53 6.05 0.69
N ASN A 149 13.96 5.47 1.81
CA ASN A 149 15.06 6.01 2.60
C ASN A 149 16.40 5.87 1.86
N ALA A 150 16.67 4.70 1.28
CA ALA A 150 17.89 4.44 0.52
C ALA A 150 17.99 5.29 -0.76
N PHE A 151 16.86 5.64 -1.38
CA PHE A 151 16.85 6.42 -2.62
C PHE A 151 17.47 7.81 -2.44
N ARG A 152 17.30 8.45 -1.28
CA ARG A 152 17.91 9.77 -0.99
C ARG A 152 19.44 9.70 -1.01
N SER A 153 20.01 8.66 -0.41
CA SER A 153 21.46 8.42 -0.40
C SER A 153 21.97 8.06 -1.79
N PHE A 154 21.22 7.24 -2.54
CA PHE A 154 21.52 6.89 -3.92
C PHE A 154 21.51 8.12 -4.85
N GLU A 155 20.53 8.99 -4.70
CA GLU A 155 20.43 10.25 -5.45
C GLU A 155 21.61 11.17 -5.17
N SER A 156 21.99 11.32 -3.90
CA SER A 156 23.14 12.14 -3.50
C SER A 156 24.44 11.59 -4.10
N ALA A 157 24.69 10.28 -3.95
CA ALA A 157 25.87 9.61 -4.49
C ALA A 157 25.99 9.69 -6.02
N LYS A 158 24.86 9.75 -6.74
CA LYS A 158 24.84 9.94 -8.20
C LYS A 158 25.10 11.39 -8.61
N LYS A 159 24.65 12.37 -7.81
CA LYS A 159 24.91 13.80 -8.05
C LYS A 159 26.36 14.19 -7.74
N ASP A 160 26.98 13.53 -6.77
CA ASP A 160 28.35 13.84 -6.31
C ASP A 160 29.46 13.20 -7.14
N LYS A 161 29.15 12.40 -8.18
CA LYS A 161 30.20 11.86 -9.06
C LYS A 161 30.86 13.01 -9.84
N PRO A 162 32.18 13.27 -9.65
CA PRO A 162 32.87 14.30 -10.40
C PRO A 162 32.79 14.00 -11.89
N LYS A 163 32.41 15.00 -12.67
CA LYS A 163 32.36 14.96 -14.13
C LYS A 163 33.71 14.44 -14.65
N PRO A 164 33.76 13.38 -15.48
CA PRO A 164 35.02 12.76 -15.86
C PRO A 164 35.92 13.78 -16.58
N THR A 165 37.05 14.09 -15.97
CA THR A 165 38.11 14.88 -16.58
C THR A 165 38.74 14.04 -17.70
N SER A 166 38.72 14.57 -18.92
CA SER A 166 39.33 13.96 -20.09
C SER A 166 40.84 13.83 -19.89
N THR A 167 41.34 12.62 -19.61
CA THR A 167 42.78 12.35 -19.48
C THR A 167 43.38 12.08 -20.86
N THR A 168 44.22 13.01 -21.32
CA THR A 168 45.04 12.90 -22.53
C THR A 168 46.13 11.85 -22.33
N ALA A 169 46.29 10.94 -23.30
CA ALA A 169 47.29 9.88 -23.30
C ALA A 169 48.73 10.43 -23.30
N LEU A 170 49.59 9.86 -22.44
CA LEU A 170 51.05 10.04 -22.51
C LEU A 170 51.72 8.74 -22.95
N LYS A 171 52.58 8.89 -23.94
CA LYS A 171 53.40 7.88 -24.61
C LYS A 171 54.81 7.86 -24.00
N ASP A 172 55.45 6.71 -24.17
CA ASP A 172 56.90 6.45 -24.18
C ASP A 172 57.65 6.31 -22.83
N SER A 173 58.25 5.12 -22.64
CA SER A 173 59.51 4.94 -21.91
C SER A 173 60.28 3.74 -22.49
N PRO A 174 61.61 3.86 -22.70
CA PRO A 174 62.40 2.86 -23.43
C PRO A 174 63.05 1.82 -22.52
N THR A 175 63.24 0.63 -23.10
CA THR A 175 63.96 -0.52 -22.54
C THR A 175 65.47 -0.32 -22.68
N GLU A 176 66.21 -0.41 -21.57
CA GLU A 176 67.68 -0.42 -21.58
C GLU A 176 68.21 -1.83 -21.25
N THR A 177 69.15 -2.29 -22.07
CA THR A 177 69.75 -3.63 -22.04
C THR A 177 71.12 -3.53 -21.38
N VAL A 178 71.38 -4.29 -20.31
CA VAL A 178 72.71 -4.36 -19.66
C VAL A 178 73.28 -5.78 -19.71
N ASN A 179 74.54 -5.85 -20.14
CA ASN A 179 75.36 -7.02 -20.41
C ASN A 179 75.68 -7.88 -19.18
N LYS A 180 75.72 -9.20 -19.39
CA LYS A 180 76.15 -10.24 -18.44
C LYS A 180 77.68 -10.40 -18.43
N THR A 181 78.29 -10.27 -17.26
CA THR A 181 79.66 -10.74 -16.99
C THR A 181 79.57 -11.93 -16.04
N LYS A 182 80.05 -13.09 -16.51
CA LYS A 182 80.01 -14.39 -15.81
C LYS A 182 81.07 -14.41 -14.70
N THR A 183 80.65 -14.20 -13.46
CA THR A 183 81.46 -14.45 -12.25
C THR A 183 81.02 -15.78 -11.64
N ASP A 184 81.99 -16.58 -11.20
CA ASP A 184 81.79 -17.85 -10.50
C ASP A 184 80.94 -17.62 -9.22
N HIS A 185 79.65 -17.93 -9.30
CA HIS A 185 78.71 -17.85 -8.20
C HIS A 185 78.50 -19.22 -7.56
N THR A 186 79.50 -19.71 -6.83
CA THR A 186 79.34 -20.90 -5.96
C THR A 186 78.90 -20.55 -4.53
N VAL A 187 78.56 -19.29 -4.24
CA VAL A 187 78.19 -18.85 -2.89
C VAL A 187 76.86 -18.12 -2.90
N LEU A 188 75.88 -18.65 -2.16
CA LEU A 188 74.62 -17.98 -1.81
C LEU A 188 74.94 -16.57 -1.30
N THR A 189 74.46 -15.53 -1.98
CA THR A 189 74.76 -14.16 -1.53
C THR A 189 74.03 -13.85 -0.22
N ALA A 190 74.60 -12.98 0.60
CA ALA A 190 73.96 -12.56 1.87
C ALA A 190 72.55 -11.98 1.65
N GLU A 191 72.35 -11.30 0.51
CA GLU A 191 71.07 -10.73 0.08
C GLU A 191 70.03 -11.80 -0.33
N GLN A 192 70.49 -12.86 -0.99
CA GLN A 192 69.65 -14.01 -1.34
C GLN A 192 69.22 -14.81 -0.09
N SER A 193 70.14 -14.98 0.87
CA SER A 193 69.85 -15.67 2.13
C SER A 193 68.93 -14.85 3.06
N SER A 194 69.10 -13.52 3.10
CA SER A 194 68.32 -12.65 3.99
C SER A 194 66.84 -12.67 3.67
N THR A 195 66.47 -12.70 2.39
CA THR A 195 65.06 -12.70 1.97
C THR A 195 64.31 -13.96 2.44
N VAL A 196 64.93 -15.14 2.34
CA VAL A 196 64.33 -16.39 2.85
C VAL A 196 64.27 -16.38 4.38
N THR A 197 65.33 -15.89 5.03
CA THR A 197 65.45 -15.85 6.50
C THR A 197 64.39 -14.95 7.14
N ILE A 198 64.05 -13.81 6.53
CA ILE A 198 62.97 -12.93 7.02
C ILE A 198 61.64 -13.67 7.19
N TYR A 199 61.25 -14.49 6.21
CA TYR A 199 60.01 -15.25 6.28
C TYR A 199 60.10 -16.42 7.28
N LEU A 200 61.27 -17.04 7.43
CA LEU A 200 61.49 -18.09 8.43
C LEU A 200 61.38 -17.52 9.86
N ASP A 201 62.00 -16.37 10.12
CA ASP A 201 61.92 -15.69 11.42
C ASP A 201 60.48 -15.27 11.75
N GLU A 202 59.69 -14.87 10.75
CA GLU A 202 58.26 -14.57 10.92
C GLU A 202 57.45 -15.83 11.25
N LEU A 203 57.75 -16.97 10.61
CA LEU A 203 57.12 -18.25 10.92
C LEU A 203 57.47 -18.73 12.33
N ASP A 204 58.72 -18.56 12.78
CA ASP A 204 59.15 -18.87 14.15
C ASP A 204 58.43 -18.00 15.19
N LYS A 205 58.19 -16.72 14.87
CA LYS A 205 57.37 -15.83 15.72
C LYS A 205 55.92 -16.30 15.80
N LEU A 206 55.33 -16.71 14.68
CA LEU A 206 53.96 -17.25 14.66
C LEU A 206 53.86 -18.55 15.45
N MET A 207 54.85 -19.45 15.34
CA MET A 207 54.93 -20.67 16.15
C MET A 207 55.08 -20.38 17.65
N SER A 208 55.73 -19.26 18.00
CA SER A 208 55.92 -18.84 19.40
C SER A 208 54.71 -18.11 20.01
N SER A 209 53.70 -17.77 19.22
CA SER A 209 52.54 -16.95 19.64
C SER A 209 51.54 -17.66 20.58
N GLN A 210 51.79 -18.92 20.95
CA GLN A 210 50.86 -19.81 21.68
C GLN A 210 49.51 -20.06 20.98
N ALA A 211 49.31 -19.55 19.76
CA ALA A 211 48.10 -19.79 18.98
C ALA A 211 48.04 -21.24 18.44
N PHE A 212 49.20 -21.88 18.27
CA PHE A 212 49.36 -23.25 17.82
C PHE A 212 50.49 -23.93 18.60
N ASP A 213 50.22 -25.07 19.23
CA ASP A 213 51.19 -25.78 20.07
C ASP A 213 52.01 -26.85 19.32
N GLY A 214 51.84 -26.92 18.00
CA GLY A 214 52.41 -27.97 17.14
C GLY A 214 51.42 -29.07 16.75
N THR A 215 50.26 -29.14 17.43
CA THR A 215 49.21 -30.13 17.20
C THR A 215 47.82 -29.49 17.06
N GLU A 216 47.45 -28.60 17.96
CA GLU A 216 46.13 -27.97 18.04
C GLU A 216 46.22 -26.44 18.09
N LEU A 217 45.14 -25.78 17.65
CA LEU A 217 44.96 -24.35 17.89
C LEU A 217 44.48 -24.15 19.32
N ASN A 218 44.87 -23.04 19.93
CA ASN A 218 44.43 -22.73 21.28
C ASN A 218 42.89 -22.61 21.34
N SER A 219 42.27 -23.43 22.18
CA SER A 219 40.80 -23.50 22.36
C SER A 219 40.15 -22.18 22.76
N THR A 220 40.91 -21.20 23.28
CA THR A 220 40.39 -19.87 23.62
C THR A 220 40.32 -18.91 22.44
N LEU A 221 40.91 -19.24 21.29
CA LEU A 221 40.85 -18.40 20.09
C LEU A 221 39.41 -18.33 19.55
N SER A 222 38.99 -17.13 19.17
CA SER A 222 37.78 -16.99 18.35
C SER A 222 37.95 -17.70 17.01
N TRP A 223 36.84 -17.96 16.30
CA TRP A 223 36.90 -18.55 14.97
C TRP A 223 37.66 -17.63 14.00
N GLU A 224 37.43 -16.33 14.10
CA GLU A 224 38.06 -15.30 13.29
C GLU A 224 39.57 -15.23 13.55
N ASP A 225 40.00 -15.27 14.81
CA ASP A 225 41.43 -15.26 15.17
C ASP A 225 42.13 -16.54 14.70
N ALA A 226 41.47 -17.69 14.83
CA ALA A 226 41.98 -18.97 14.36
C ALA A 226 42.16 -18.99 12.82
N GLN A 227 41.20 -18.43 12.07
CA GLN A 227 41.30 -18.26 10.62
C GLN A 227 42.39 -17.28 10.23
N SER A 228 42.47 -16.13 10.90
CA SER A 228 43.49 -15.11 10.63
C SER A 228 44.90 -15.67 10.85
N PHE A 229 45.10 -16.40 11.96
CA PHE A 229 46.35 -17.09 12.25
C PHE A 229 46.72 -18.11 11.15
N GLN A 230 45.78 -18.98 10.75
CA GLN A 230 46.00 -19.97 9.69
C GLN A 230 46.36 -19.31 8.36
N GLN A 231 45.66 -18.24 7.97
CA GLN A 231 45.92 -17.52 6.73
C GLN A 231 47.29 -16.84 6.75
N GLN A 232 47.65 -16.18 7.85
CA GLN A 232 48.96 -15.55 8.02
C GLN A 232 50.07 -16.61 7.93
N PHE A 233 49.93 -17.73 8.66
CA PHE A 233 50.90 -18.81 8.65
C PHE A 233 51.09 -19.42 7.24
N LEU A 234 50.00 -19.69 6.52
CA LEU A 234 50.04 -20.22 5.16
C LEU A 234 50.69 -19.25 4.17
N ASN A 235 50.34 -17.96 4.24
CA ASN A 235 50.91 -16.95 3.37
C ASN A 235 52.42 -16.81 3.60
N THR A 236 52.86 -16.72 4.86
CA THR A 236 54.29 -16.60 5.19
C THR A 236 55.07 -17.86 4.80
N ALA A 237 54.50 -19.06 4.97
CA ALA A 237 55.12 -20.31 4.54
C ALA A 237 55.27 -20.41 3.01
N ASN A 238 54.24 -19.98 2.26
CA ASN A 238 54.31 -19.93 0.80
C ASN A 238 55.30 -18.88 0.30
N ASN A 239 55.39 -17.72 0.98
CA ASN A 239 56.37 -16.69 0.65
C ASN A 239 57.81 -17.16 0.90
N ALA A 240 58.06 -17.88 2.01
CA ALA A 240 59.34 -18.53 2.27
C ALA A 240 59.72 -19.53 1.16
N ALA A 241 58.77 -20.35 0.73
CA ALA A 241 58.97 -21.31 -0.36
C ALA A 241 59.23 -20.62 -1.72
N ASN A 242 58.50 -19.55 -2.03
CA ASN A 242 58.70 -18.77 -3.25
C ASN A 242 60.05 -18.06 -3.27
N ALA A 243 60.44 -17.43 -2.14
CA ALA A 243 61.76 -16.81 -1.97
C ALA A 243 62.88 -17.83 -2.14
N TYR A 244 62.74 -19.02 -1.55
CA TYR A 244 63.68 -20.12 -1.75
C TYR A 244 63.73 -20.57 -3.22
N ASN A 245 62.58 -20.68 -3.88
CA ASN A 245 62.50 -21.09 -5.29
C ASN A 245 63.10 -20.06 -6.25
N ALA A 246 63.18 -18.78 -5.87
CA ALA A 246 63.84 -17.74 -6.65
C ALA A 246 65.38 -17.80 -6.58
N LEU A 247 65.96 -18.57 -5.65
CA LEU A 247 67.41 -18.78 -5.57
C LEU A 247 67.95 -19.47 -6.83
N SER A 248 69.19 -19.14 -7.21
CA SER A 248 69.88 -19.83 -8.31
C SER A 248 70.08 -21.31 -7.99
N THR A 249 70.18 -22.15 -9.03
CA THR A 249 70.42 -23.60 -8.86
C THR A 249 71.67 -23.87 -8.01
N ASP A 250 72.75 -23.13 -8.25
CA ASP A 250 74.00 -23.27 -7.49
C ASP A 250 73.81 -22.89 -6.01
N SER A 251 73.04 -21.83 -5.74
CA SER A 251 72.70 -21.40 -4.38
C SER A 251 71.86 -22.45 -3.64
N LYS A 252 70.87 -23.07 -4.31
CA LYS A 252 70.06 -24.16 -3.74
C LYS A 252 70.89 -25.40 -3.42
N ASN A 253 71.88 -25.70 -4.27
CA ASN A 253 72.75 -26.88 -4.12
C ASN A 253 73.88 -26.69 -3.09
N SER A 254 74.17 -25.45 -2.69
CA SER A 254 75.10 -25.14 -1.61
C SER A 254 74.60 -25.65 -0.26
N GLU A 255 75.50 -25.90 0.70
CA GLU A 255 75.13 -26.40 2.04
C GLU A 255 74.20 -25.44 2.82
N PRO A 256 74.41 -24.10 2.79
CA PRO A 256 73.44 -23.16 3.33
C PRO A 256 72.07 -23.24 2.63
N GLY A 257 72.06 -23.43 1.31
CA GLY A 257 70.83 -23.62 0.54
C GLY A 257 70.05 -24.87 0.92
N LYS A 258 70.73 -25.99 1.18
CA LYS A 258 70.07 -27.22 1.70
C LYS A 258 69.51 -27.02 3.11
N THR A 259 70.23 -26.28 3.95
CA THR A 259 69.76 -25.95 5.32
C THR A 259 68.49 -25.10 5.27
N LEU A 260 68.45 -24.08 4.40
CA LEU A 260 67.25 -23.28 4.17
C LEU A 260 66.09 -24.12 3.64
N LEU A 261 66.34 -25.05 2.71
CA LEU A 261 65.30 -25.96 2.20
C LEU A 261 64.67 -26.80 3.32
N SER A 262 65.50 -27.36 4.21
CA SER A 262 65.03 -28.17 5.34
C SER A 262 64.07 -27.37 6.23
N LYS A 263 64.44 -26.12 6.58
CA LYS A 263 63.58 -25.22 7.38
C LYS A 263 62.29 -24.86 6.65
N VAL A 264 62.36 -24.52 5.36
CA VAL A 264 61.18 -24.23 4.53
C VAL A 264 60.23 -25.45 4.50
N GLN A 265 60.77 -26.65 4.33
CA GLN A 265 59.98 -27.89 4.34
C GLN A 265 59.34 -28.17 5.70
N GLU A 266 60.05 -27.92 6.79
CA GLU A 266 59.51 -28.02 8.15
C GLU A 266 58.31 -27.09 8.36
N HIS A 267 58.43 -25.81 8.00
CA HIS A 267 57.29 -24.88 8.13
C HIS A 267 56.15 -25.18 7.16
N LEU A 268 56.41 -25.70 5.96
CA LEU A 268 55.36 -26.17 5.06
C LEU A 268 54.59 -27.37 5.67
N ASN A 269 55.29 -28.26 6.39
CA ASN A 269 54.64 -29.33 7.14
C ASN A 269 53.82 -28.78 8.32
N ASN A 270 54.34 -27.79 9.05
CA ASN A 270 53.60 -27.11 10.11
C ASN A 270 52.36 -26.40 9.56
N ALA A 271 52.44 -25.79 8.37
CA ALA A 271 51.29 -25.14 7.73
C ALA A 271 50.16 -26.14 7.40
N ARG A 272 50.51 -27.38 7.01
CA ARG A 272 49.53 -28.47 6.85
C ARG A 272 48.89 -28.86 8.18
N ARG A 273 49.66 -28.90 9.27
CA ARG A 273 49.15 -29.21 10.62
C ARG A 273 48.23 -28.11 11.14
N VAL A 274 48.60 -26.83 10.98
CA VAL A 274 47.75 -25.67 11.30
C VAL A 274 46.41 -25.74 10.55
N ASN A 275 46.45 -26.12 9.26
CA ASN A 275 45.22 -26.31 8.48
C ASN A 275 44.33 -27.44 9.03
N GLY A 276 44.92 -28.56 9.48
CA GLY A 276 44.18 -29.64 10.14
C GLY A 276 43.61 -29.21 11.50
N ALA A 277 44.40 -28.48 12.30
CA ALA A 277 44.02 -27.97 13.61
C ALA A 277 42.83 -26.99 13.53
N LEU A 278 42.75 -26.16 12.48
CA LEU A 278 41.60 -25.28 12.24
C LEU A 278 40.30 -26.07 12.04
N SER A 279 40.35 -27.21 11.35
CA SER A 279 39.18 -28.08 11.19
C SER A 279 38.70 -28.64 12.53
N ASN A 280 39.62 -29.05 13.41
CA ASN A 280 39.29 -29.55 14.75
C ASN A 280 38.73 -28.43 15.64
N HIS A 281 39.32 -27.24 15.58
CA HIS A 281 38.85 -26.05 16.32
C HIS A 281 37.42 -25.68 15.95
N ARG A 282 37.07 -25.78 14.66
CA ARG A 282 35.68 -25.59 14.19
C ARG A 282 34.70 -26.55 14.86
N VAL A 283 35.06 -27.83 14.94
CA VAL A 283 34.21 -28.87 15.57
C VAL A 283 34.03 -28.60 17.06
N LEU A 284 35.09 -28.17 17.74
CA LEU A 284 35.04 -27.80 19.15
C LEU A 284 34.08 -26.62 19.41
N LEU A 285 34.20 -25.53 18.64
CA LEU A 285 33.32 -24.37 18.77
C LEU A 285 31.85 -24.72 18.47
N GLN A 286 31.59 -25.58 17.48
CA GLN A 286 30.24 -26.06 17.18
C GLN A 286 29.64 -26.86 18.33
N ARG A 287 30.44 -27.69 19.00
CA ARG A 287 30.01 -28.44 20.18
C ARG A 287 29.66 -27.52 21.34
N GLN A 288 30.51 -26.53 21.63
CA GLN A 288 30.25 -25.54 22.68
C GLN A 288 28.96 -24.74 22.41
N LEU A 289 28.73 -24.36 21.15
CA LEU A 289 27.50 -23.65 20.74
C LEU A 289 26.25 -24.54 20.92
N ALA A 290 26.34 -25.83 20.57
CA ALA A 290 25.25 -26.79 20.75
C ALA A 290 24.91 -26.99 22.24
N GLU A 291 25.92 -27.13 23.10
CA GLU A 291 25.75 -27.26 24.56
C GLU A 291 25.10 -26.00 25.16
N ALA A 292 25.54 -24.80 24.75
CA ALA A 292 24.93 -23.54 25.16
C ALA A 292 23.47 -23.39 24.69
N THR A 293 23.16 -23.86 23.48
CA THR A 293 21.80 -23.81 22.91
C THR A 293 20.85 -24.75 23.65
N ASN A 294 21.30 -25.98 23.93
CA ASN A 294 20.52 -26.96 24.69
C ASN A 294 20.20 -26.44 26.11
N LYS A 295 21.17 -25.77 26.76
CA LYS A 295 20.94 -25.14 28.07
C LYS A 295 19.87 -24.04 27.99
N LYS A 296 19.95 -23.14 27.00
CA LYS A 296 18.94 -22.08 26.78
C LYS A 296 17.53 -22.65 26.53
N GLN A 297 17.42 -23.73 25.76
CA GLN A 297 16.12 -24.37 25.48
C GLN A 297 15.51 -24.99 26.74
N SER A 298 16.33 -25.63 27.59
CA SER A 298 15.89 -26.17 28.88
C SER A 298 15.35 -25.07 29.81
N ASP A 299 16.08 -23.95 29.92
CA ASP A 299 15.67 -22.82 30.77
C ASP A 299 14.38 -22.15 30.23
N ALA A 300 14.26 -22.00 28.91
CA ALA A 300 13.06 -21.46 28.28
C ALA A 300 11.83 -22.35 28.50
N LYS A 301 12.00 -23.68 28.49
CA LYS A 301 10.91 -24.63 28.79
C LYS A 301 10.40 -24.45 30.21
N LYS A 302 11.30 -24.37 31.20
CA LYS A 302 10.94 -24.16 32.61
C LYS A 302 10.20 -22.84 32.84
N ARG A 303 10.58 -21.76 32.14
CA ARG A 303 9.87 -20.48 32.21
C ARG A 303 8.45 -20.57 31.66
N ARG A 304 8.25 -21.25 30.53
CA ARG A 304 6.91 -21.45 29.95
C ARG A 304 5.99 -22.26 30.86
N GLU A 305 6.52 -23.27 31.54
CA GLU A 305 5.76 -24.07 32.51
C GLU A 305 5.34 -23.22 33.74
N ALA A 306 6.22 -22.34 34.24
CA ALA A 306 5.89 -21.41 35.31
C ALA A 306 4.85 -20.36 34.89
N GLU A 307 5.01 -19.75 33.71
CA GLU A 307 4.06 -18.78 33.15
C GLU A 307 2.68 -19.40 32.88
N ALA A 308 2.63 -20.67 32.48
CA ALA A 308 1.36 -21.37 32.28
C ALA A 308 0.60 -21.58 33.59
N HIS A 309 1.30 -21.94 34.67
CA HIS A 309 0.70 -22.09 36.00
C HIS A 309 0.17 -20.76 36.54
N GLU A 310 0.92 -19.67 36.39
CA GLU A 310 0.47 -18.33 36.81
C GLU A 310 -0.79 -17.89 36.06
N ARG A 311 -0.88 -18.19 34.75
CA ARG A 311 -2.09 -17.89 33.96
C ARG A 311 -3.31 -18.68 34.42
N GLU A 312 -3.14 -19.95 34.76
CA GLU A 312 -4.23 -20.79 35.26
C GLU A 312 -4.78 -20.26 36.59
N GLU A 313 -3.90 -19.82 37.49
CA GLU A 313 -4.29 -19.19 38.76
C GLU A 313 -5.04 -17.85 38.52
N GLN A 314 -4.55 -17.01 37.61
CA GLN A 314 -5.23 -15.77 37.24
C GLN A 314 -6.60 -16.01 36.58
N GLU A 315 -6.73 -17.06 35.76
CA GLU A 315 -8.00 -17.43 35.11
C GLU A 315 -9.04 -17.89 36.14
N GLN A 316 -8.62 -18.65 37.16
CA GLN A 316 -9.50 -19.08 38.25
C GLN A 316 -10.00 -17.90 39.09
N LEU A 317 -9.11 -16.96 39.45
CA LEU A 317 -9.48 -15.73 40.16
C LEU A 317 -10.43 -14.85 39.34
N ALA A 318 -10.18 -14.72 38.03
CA ALA A 318 -11.06 -13.96 37.13
C ALA A 318 -12.44 -14.62 36.99
N ALA A 319 -12.51 -15.95 36.92
CA ALA A 319 -13.78 -16.68 36.85
C ALA A 319 -14.62 -16.50 38.12
N GLN A 320 -13.99 -16.49 39.29
CA GLN A 320 -14.67 -16.24 40.56
C GLN A 320 -15.22 -14.80 40.64
N ALA A 321 -14.40 -13.81 40.29
CA ALA A 321 -14.83 -12.40 40.27
C ALA A 321 -15.97 -12.16 39.25
N ALA A 322 -15.95 -12.83 38.10
CA ALA A 322 -17.01 -12.74 37.10
C ALA A 322 -18.34 -13.33 37.60
N ALA A 323 -18.30 -14.43 38.36
CA ALA A 323 -19.49 -15.06 38.93
C ALA A 323 -20.17 -14.15 39.97
N GLU A 324 -19.40 -13.50 40.84
CA GLU A 324 -19.92 -12.54 41.83
C GLU A 324 -20.51 -11.30 41.13
N SER A 325 -19.80 -10.74 40.14
CA SER A 325 -20.29 -9.59 39.37
C SER A 325 -21.57 -9.88 38.58
N ALA A 326 -21.75 -11.10 38.06
CA ALA A 326 -22.94 -11.48 37.31
C ALA A 326 -24.21 -11.49 38.19
N ALA A 327 -24.10 -11.89 39.46
CA ALA A 327 -25.23 -11.90 40.39
C ALA A 327 -25.68 -10.47 40.72
N ASP A 328 -24.74 -9.56 40.98
CA ASP A 328 -25.01 -8.15 41.24
C ASP A 328 -25.63 -7.45 40.03
N LEU A 329 -25.10 -7.73 38.82
CA LEU A 329 -25.63 -7.19 37.56
C LEU A 329 -27.08 -7.64 37.33
N GLN A 330 -27.41 -8.90 37.62
CA GLN A 330 -28.76 -9.44 37.43
C GLN A 330 -29.78 -8.85 38.42
N ALA A 331 -29.37 -8.66 39.68
CA ALA A 331 -30.19 -7.99 40.68
C ALA A 331 -30.48 -6.54 40.26
N GLU A 332 -29.46 -5.83 39.78
CA GLU A 332 -29.56 -4.46 39.31
C GLU A 332 -30.42 -4.35 38.03
N ARG A 333 -30.25 -5.25 37.06
CA ARG A 333 -31.13 -5.37 35.87
C ARG A 333 -32.59 -5.53 36.24
N THR A 334 -32.87 -6.37 37.24
CA THR A 334 -34.25 -6.58 37.74
C THR A 334 -34.82 -5.30 38.35
N ARG A 335 -33.99 -4.55 39.10
CA ARG A 335 -34.37 -3.26 39.70
C ARG A 335 -34.69 -2.20 38.66
N VAL A 336 -33.89 -2.10 37.58
CA VAL A 336 -34.09 -1.09 36.52
C VAL A 336 -35.07 -1.49 35.43
N ALA A 337 -35.53 -2.75 35.38
CA ALA A 337 -36.40 -3.27 34.32
C ALA A 337 -37.65 -2.40 34.03
N PRO A 338 -38.38 -1.85 35.04
CA PRO A 338 -39.51 -0.96 34.77
C PRO A 338 -39.11 0.33 34.05
N VAL A 339 -37.95 0.89 34.43
CA VAL A 339 -37.37 2.10 33.81
C VAL A 339 -36.97 1.83 32.36
N CYS A 340 -36.34 0.67 32.12
CA CYS A 340 -35.98 0.21 30.78
C CYS A 340 -37.21 0.07 29.87
N ALA A 341 -38.30 -0.53 30.38
CA ALA A 341 -39.54 -0.71 29.63
C ALA A 341 -40.23 0.63 29.30
N ALA A 342 -40.24 1.57 30.25
CA ALA A 342 -40.77 2.92 30.04
C ALA A 342 -39.97 3.67 28.95
N PHE A 343 -38.64 3.67 29.05
CA PHE A 343 -37.78 4.32 28.05
C PHE A 343 -37.93 3.70 26.65
N SER A 344 -38.01 2.36 26.58
CA SER A 344 -38.21 1.66 25.31
C SER A 344 -39.51 2.08 24.63
N THR A 345 -40.57 2.28 25.42
CA THR A 345 -41.89 2.69 24.93
C THR A 345 -41.92 4.16 24.52
N GLU A 346 -41.39 5.06 25.35
CA GLU A 346 -41.50 6.51 25.15
C GLU A 346 -40.45 7.09 24.21
N VAL A 347 -39.21 6.58 24.29
CA VAL A 347 -38.05 7.15 23.60
C VAL A 347 -37.61 6.27 22.42
N MET A 348 -37.58 4.94 22.58
CA MET A 348 -37.10 4.02 21.54
C MET A 348 -38.15 3.62 20.51
N THR A 349 -39.01 4.57 20.11
CA THR A 349 -40.01 4.36 19.07
C THR A 349 -39.42 3.81 17.77
N ARG A 350 -40.20 3.09 16.95
CA ARG A 350 -39.74 2.51 15.68
C ARG A 350 -39.03 3.52 14.76
N ARG A 351 -39.45 4.79 14.78
CA ARG A 351 -38.82 5.87 14.01
C ARG A 351 -37.44 6.23 14.57
N ASN A 352 -37.34 6.40 15.89
CA ASN A 352 -36.07 6.73 16.55
C ASN A 352 -35.08 5.57 16.46
N ARG A 353 -35.57 4.32 16.54
CA ARG A 353 -34.74 3.11 16.48
C ARG A 353 -33.95 3.03 15.18
N ARG A 354 -34.54 3.36 14.04
CA ARG A 354 -33.78 3.39 12.77
C ARG A 354 -32.68 4.45 12.76
N GLY A 355 -32.95 5.63 13.32
CA GLY A 355 -31.97 6.71 13.37
C GLY A 355 -30.81 6.41 14.32
N MET A 356 -31.10 5.91 15.51
CA MET A 356 -30.09 5.55 16.52
C MET A 356 -29.31 4.29 16.14
N ALA A 357 -29.98 3.24 15.63
CA ALA A 357 -29.29 2.02 15.20
C ALA A 357 -28.30 2.30 14.06
N SER A 358 -28.67 3.17 13.10
CA SER A 358 -27.76 3.56 12.02
C SER A 358 -26.47 4.20 12.56
N PHE A 359 -26.58 5.04 13.59
CA PHE A 359 -25.42 5.68 14.20
C PHE A 359 -24.62 4.72 15.09
N LEU A 360 -25.29 3.89 15.89
CA LEU A 360 -24.64 2.92 16.77
C LEU A 360 -23.88 1.83 15.99
N GLN A 361 -24.42 1.38 14.85
CA GLN A 361 -23.78 0.38 14.00
C GLN A 361 -22.69 0.99 13.11
N ASN A 362 -22.95 2.18 12.56
CA ASN A 362 -22.07 2.79 11.58
C ASN A 362 -22.14 4.33 11.67
N PRO A 363 -21.41 4.93 12.63
CA PRO A 363 -21.35 6.39 12.77
C PRO A 363 -20.95 7.07 11.45
N ASP A 364 -20.01 6.47 10.70
CA ASP A 364 -19.47 7.01 9.46
C ASP A 364 -20.54 7.10 8.34
N ALA A 365 -21.47 6.14 8.28
CA ALA A 365 -22.60 6.21 7.33
C ALA A 365 -23.55 7.37 7.65
N VAL A 366 -23.75 7.72 8.92
CA VAL A 366 -24.59 8.86 9.30
C VAL A 366 -23.88 10.19 9.04
N THR A 367 -22.56 10.23 9.18
CA THR A 367 -21.76 11.46 8.99
C THR A 367 -21.40 11.73 7.54
N SER A 368 -21.39 10.72 6.66
CA SER A 368 -21.20 10.90 5.21
C SER A 368 -22.33 11.64 4.49
N ASP A 369 -23.55 11.64 5.03
CA ASP A 369 -24.66 12.45 4.52
C ASP A 369 -25.01 13.55 5.54
N TYR A 370 -24.70 14.80 5.18
CA TYR A 370 -25.06 15.97 5.98
C TYR A 370 -26.55 15.98 6.40
N LYS A 371 -27.49 15.60 5.51
CA LYS A 371 -28.92 15.58 5.84
C LYS A 371 -29.21 14.49 6.85
N ALA A 372 -28.55 13.34 6.75
CA ALA A 372 -28.62 12.30 7.78
C ALA A 372 -28.06 12.83 9.11
N MET A 373 -26.90 13.49 9.08
CA MET A 373 -26.25 14.06 10.25
C MET A 373 -27.12 15.12 10.95
N SER A 374 -27.65 16.11 10.24
CA SER A 374 -28.55 17.12 10.81
C SER A 374 -29.83 16.52 11.39
N ARG A 375 -30.42 15.52 10.70
CA ARG A 375 -31.58 14.77 11.22
C ARG A 375 -31.22 13.99 12.48
N PHE A 376 -30.03 13.40 12.51
CA PHE A 376 -29.53 12.65 13.64
C PHE A 376 -29.25 13.56 14.83
N LEU A 377 -28.57 14.70 14.68
CA LEU A 377 -28.33 15.63 15.79
C LEU A 377 -29.63 16.10 16.45
N LYS A 378 -30.67 16.36 15.65
CA LYS A 378 -32.02 16.67 16.18
C LYS A 378 -32.62 15.50 16.96
N LEU A 379 -32.46 14.27 16.47
CA LEU A 379 -32.89 13.06 17.16
C LEU A 379 -32.10 12.85 18.46
N ALA A 380 -30.76 12.89 18.39
CA ALA A 380 -29.86 12.74 19.52
C ALA A 380 -30.15 13.77 20.61
N LYS A 381 -30.34 15.06 20.27
CA LYS A 381 -30.76 16.09 21.23
C LYS A 381 -32.08 15.75 21.93
N LYS A 382 -33.06 15.20 21.19
CA LYS A 382 -34.33 14.76 21.79
C LYS A 382 -34.13 13.54 22.69
N VAL A 383 -33.30 12.57 22.30
CA VAL A 383 -33.00 11.38 23.11
C VAL A 383 -32.25 11.79 24.37
N ALA A 384 -31.20 12.60 24.26
CA ALA A 384 -30.43 13.14 25.38
C ALA A 384 -31.30 13.93 26.37
N ALA A 385 -32.22 14.76 25.88
CA ALA A 385 -33.17 15.47 26.73
C ALA A 385 -34.12 14.53 27.49
N ASN A 386 -34.45 13.37 26.93
CA ASN A 386 -35.18 12.35 27.69
C ASN A 386 -34.24 11.67 28.69
N CYS A 387 -33.04 11.25 28.30
CA CYS A 387 -32.07 10.63 29.20
C CYS A 387 -31.74 11.48 30.44
N ALA A 388 -31.81 12.82 30.32
CA ALA A 388 -31.61 13.74 31.44
C ALA A 388 -32.79 13.82 32.44
N LYS A 389 -33.94 13.18 32.17
CA LYS A 389 -35.06 13.15 33.11
C LYS A 389 -34.70 12.33 34.36
N PRO A 390 -35.06 12.78 35.57
CA PRO A 390 -34.77 12.04 36.81
C PRO A 390 -35.25 10.58 36.79
N ASP A 391 -36.41 10.34 36.18
CA ASP A 391 -37.01 9.00 36.04
C ASP A 391 -36.14 8.01 35.24
N TYR A 392 -35.21 8.52 34.43
CA TYR A 392 -34.29 7.73 33.59
C TYR A 392 -32.85 7.72 34.09
N SER A 393 -32.56 8.35 35.23
CA SER A 393 -31.20 8.45 35.81
C SER A 393 -30.54 7.09 36.03
N ALA A 394 -31.31 6.05 36.36
CA ALA A 394 -30.79 4.69 36.55
C ALA A 394 -30.21 4.06 35.26
N LEU A 395 -30.65 4.53 34.08
CA LEU A 395 -30.17 4.02 32.78
C LEU A 395 -28.74 4.46 32.46
N LEU A 396 -28.20 5.47 33.16
CA LEU A 396 -26.81 5.91 32.97
C LEU A 396 -25.80 4.87 33.47
N HIS A 397 -26.21 4.00 34.38
CA HIS A 397 -25.30 3.06 35.03
C HIS A 397 -25.56 1.61 34.62
N THR A 398 -26.82 1.25 34.34
CA THR A 398 -27.22 -0.15 34.13
C THR A 398 -27.70 -0.40 32.69
N SER A 399 -27.13 -1.42 32.05
CA SER A 399 -27.55 -1.89 30.72
C SER A 399 -28.83 -2.72 30.82
N CYS A 400 -29.79 -2.46 29.93
CA CYS A 400 -31.07 -3.18 29.87
C CYS A 400 -31.12 -4.29 28.80
N SER A 401 -30.12 -4.36 27.92
CA SER A 401 -30.06 -5.33 26.83
C SER A 401 -28.62 -5.64 26.47
N ASP A 402 -28.35 -6.87 26.04
CA ASP A 402 -27.02 -7.27 25.56
C ASP A 402 -26.71 -6.71 24.16
N SER A 403 -27.72 -6.15 23.46
CA SER A 403 -27.56 -5.47 22.16
C SER A 403 -27.58 -3.96 22.33
N ALA A 404 -26.53 -3.27 21.87
CA ALA A 404 -26.44 -1.80 21.94
C ALA A 404 -27.62 -1.09 21.23
N GLU A 405 -28.20 -1.68 20.18
CA GLU A 405 -29.35 -1.10 19.47
C GLU A 405 -30.64 -1.12 20.30
N GLU A 406 -30.72 -2.05 21.25
CA GLU A 406 -31.87 -2.26 22.11
C GLU A 406 -31.61 -1.80 23.55
N ASP A 407 -30.41 -1.32 23.86
CA ASP A 407 -30.01 -0.88 25.19
C ASP A 407 -30.23 0.64 25.37
N PRO A 408 -31.16 1.07 26.26
CA PRO A 408 -31.34 2.47 26.62
C PRO A 408 -30.07 3.17 27.07
N LYS A 409 -29.16 2.46 27.77
CA LYS A 409 -27.89 3.04 28.20
C LYS A 409 -27.04 3.46 27.01
N ALA A 410 -26.83 2.55 26.05
CA ALA A 410 -26.09 2.83 24.82
C ALA A 410 -26.73 3.98 24.01
N TRP A 411 -28.07 4.06 23.98
CA TRP A 411 -28.78 5.18 23.37
C TRP A 411 -28.51 6.51 24.07
N CYS A 412 -28.52 6.52 25.40
CA CYS A 412 -28.26 7.72 26.18
C CYS A 412 -26.81 8.18 26.06
N GLU A 413 -25.85 7.26 26.10
CA GLU A 413 -24.44 7.55 25.87
C GLU A 413 -24.24 8.13 24.46
N ALA A 414 -24.70 7.42 23.42
CA ALA A 414 -24.57 7.87 22.03
C ALA A 414 -25.28 9.20 21.75
N ALA A 415 -26.45 9.44 22.35
CA ALA A 415 -27.16 10.69 22.19
C ALA A 415 -26.46 11.86 22.88
N THR A 416 -25.82 11.62 24.02
CA THR A 416 -25.10 12.63 24.79
C THR A 416 -23.77 12.99 24.12
N THR A 417 -23.07 12.01 23.56
CA THR A 417 -21.79 12.20 22.85
C THR A 417 -21.96 12.46 21.35
N ALA A 418 -23.19 12.47 20.83
CA ALA A 418 -23.47 12.64 19.40
C ALA A 418 -22.83 13.89 18.80
N HIS A 419 -22.96 15.03 19.48
CA HIS A 419 -22.41 16.31 19.02
C HIS A 419 -20.88 16.26 18.92
N GLU A 420 -20.20 15.83 19.98
CA GLU A 420 -18.74 15.68 20.01
C GLU A 420 -18.24 14.63 19.01
N THR A 421 -18.92 13.48 18.90
CA THR A 421 -18.57 12.42 17.95
C THR A 421 -18.66 12.93 16.51
N MET A 422 -19.72 13.68 16.18
CA MET A 422 -19.88 14.27 14.85
C MET A 422 -18.89 15.39 14.59
N ARG A 423 -18.61 16.24 15.58
CA ARG A 423 -17.57 17.26 15.52
C ARG A 423 -16.21 16.62 15.23
N ASN A 424 -15.81 15.62 16.01
CA ASN A 424 -14.54 14.92 15.84
C ASN A 424 -14.44 14.18 14.50
N HIS A 425 -15.55 13.60 14.03
CA HIS A 425 -15.58 12.98 12.70
C HIS A 425 -15.33 14.03 11.61
N ILE A 426 -16.01 15.17 11.64
CA ILE A 426 -15.80 16.25 10.67
C ILE A 426 -14.36 16.78 10.74
N LEU A 427 -13.82 16.97 11.94
CA LEU A 427 -12.43 17.40 12.14
C LEU A 427 -11.41 16.36 11.69
N ARG A 428 -11.76 15.07 11.65
CA ARG A 428 -10.92 14.01 11.08
C ARG A 428 -11.00 14.01 9.56
N GLU A 429 -12.19 14.18 8.99
CA GLU A 429 -12.35 14.32 7.54
C GLU A 429 -11.70 15.60 7.01
N ARG A 430 -11.51 16.62 7.87
CA ARG A 430 -10.71 17.81 7.55
C ARG A 430 -9.35 17.42 6.97
N SER A 431 -8.58 16.51 7.58
CA SER A 431 -7.26 16.16 7.04
C SER A 431 -7.35 15.51 5.66
N ASN A 432 -8.44 14.80 5.35
CA ASN A 432 -8.68 14.27 4.01
C ASN A 432 -8.99 15.40 3.02
N TRP A 433 -9.72 16.43 3.45
CA TRP A 433 -9.96 17.62 2.64
C TRP A 433 -8.71 18.48 2.46
N GLU A 434 -7.84 18.59 3.46
CA GLU A 434 -6.54 19.29 3.35
C GLU A 434 -5.66 18.66 2.26
N LEU A 435 -5.61 17.33 2.20
CA LEU A 435 -4.89 16.62 1.13
C LEU A 435 -5.47 16.88 -0.26
N ILE A 436 -6.79 17.05 -0.37
CA ILE A 436 -7.45 17.42 -1.64
C ILE A 436 -7.21 18.91 -1.97
N ALA A 437 -7.09 19.78 -0.96
CA ALA A 437 -6.75 21.21 -1.09
C ALA A 437 -5.43 21.45 -1.80
N GLU A 438 -4.45 20.64 -1.41
CA GLU A 438 -3.08 20.78 -1.87
C GLU A 438 -2.93 20.30 -3.32
N GLU A 439 -3.82 19.42 -3.78
CA GLU A 439 -3.94 19.03 -5.20
C GLU A 439 -4.69 20.09 -6.02
N ARG A 440 -4.28 21.37 -5.93
CA ARG A 440 -4.76 22.42 -6.85
C ARG A 440 -4.44 21.99 -8.29
N TYR A 441 -5.45 21.92 -9.15
CA TYR A 441 -5.25 21.45 -10.53
C TYR A 441 -4.52 22.47 -11.43
N MET A 442 -4.61 23.78 -11.14
CA MET A 442 -3.95 24.83 -11.92
C MET A 442 -3.96 26.20 -11.21
N SER A 443 -2.81 26.84 -10.94
CA SER A 443 -2.81 28.23 -10.43
C SER A 443 -3.19 29.24 -11.51
N ALA A 444 -3.55 30.48 -11.14
CA ALA A 444 -3.74 31.60 -12.08
C ALA A 444 -2.50 31.81 -12.99
N ASP A 445 -1.29 31.77 -12.41
CA ASP A 445 -0.04 31.85 -13.18
C ASP A 445 0.12 30.67 -14.15
N GLU A 446 -0.25 29.46 -13.75
CA GLU A 446 -0.18 28.27 -14.61
C GLU A 446 -1.22 28.33 -15.73
N LEU A 447 -2.40 28.89 -15.45
CA LEU A 447 -3.43 29.15 -16.44
C LEU A 447 -2.92 30.11 -17.52
N ASP A 448 -2.29 31.20 -17.12
CA ASP A 448 -1.72 32.19 -18.04
C ASP A 448 -0.55 31.60 -18.86
N GLN A 449 0.36 30.85 -18.21
CA GLN A 449 1.43 30.11 -18.89
C GLN A 449 0.89 29.11 -19.93
N LYS A 450 -0.33 28.60 -19.71
CA LYS A 450 -1.04 27.73 -20.65
C LYS A 450 -1.95 28.48 -21.60
N ASN A 451 -1.89 29.80 -21.69
CA ASN A 451 -2.74 30.64 -22.55
C ASN A 451 -4.24 30.34 -22.34
N GLY A 452 -4.64 30.16 -21.08
CA GLY A 452 -6.03 29.94 -20.69
C GLY A 452 -6.57 28.53 -20.86
N TRP A 453 -5.74 27.57 -21.30
CA TRP A 453 -6.19 26.20 -21.54
C TRP A 453 -6.32 25.40 -20.24
N VAL A 454 -7.56 25.06 -19.87
CA VAL A 454 -7.89 24.13 -18.78
C VAL A 454 -8.32 22.77 -19.32
N GLN A 455 -7.90 21.69 -18.65
CA GLN A 455 -8.25 20.33 -19.06
C GLN A 455 -9.57 19.90 -18.43
N ILE A 456 -10.67 20.01 -19.16
CA ILE A 456 -12.01 19.69 -18.63
C ILE A 456 -12.74 18.78 -19.60
N GLU A 457 -13.12 17.59 -19.13
CA GLU A 457 -13.90 16.66 -19.92
C GLU A 457 -15.40 17.05 -19.88
N GLY A 458 -16.00 17.20 -21.06
CA GLY A 458 -17.44 17.41 -21.20
C GLY A 458 -17.88 18.88 -21.28
N PRO A 459 -19.18 19.11 -21.53
CA PRO A 459 -19.74 20.43 -21.78
C PRO A 459 -20.03 21.17 -20.48
N THR A 460 -19.17 22.11 -20.13
CA THR A 460 -19.27 22.88 -18.89
C THR A 460 -19.27 24.36 -19.24
N SER A 461 -20.27 25.11 -18.76
CA SER A 461 -20.26 26.58 -18.67
C SER A 461 -19.08 27.09 -17.84
N LEU A 462 -18.77 28.38 -17.90
CA LEU A 462 -17.71 28.97 -17.05
C LEU A 462 -18.02 28.75 -15.58
N GLU A 463 -19.27 29.00 -15.18
CA GLU A 463 -19.71 28.73 -13.82
C GLU A 463 -19.62 27.24 -13.49
N GLU A 464 -19.95 26.35 -14.44
CA GLU A 464 -19.77 24.91 -14.23
C GLU A 464 -18.30 24.50 -14.13
N VAL A 465 -17.38 25.14 -14.87
CA VAL A 465 -15.93 24.90 -14.78
C VAL A 465 -15.39 25.33 -13.42
N LEU A 466 -15.69 26.56 -13.02
CA LEU A 466 -15.33 27.09 -11.71
C LEU A 466 -16.03 26.29 -10.59
N SER A 467 -17.24 25.80 -10.84
CA SER A 467 -17.96 24.90 -9.93
C SER A 467 -17.50 23.45 -9.99
N PHE A 468 -16.81 23.00 -11.04
CA PHE A 468 -16.30 21.64 -11.18
C PHE A 468 -15.02 21.49 -10.35
N GLU A 469 -14.16 22.52 -10.40
CA GLU A 469 -13.09 22.75 -9.41
C GLU A 469 -13.68 22.84 -7.99
N ARG A 470 -14.83 23.52 -7.84
CA ARG A 470 -15.60 23.50 -6.59
C ARG A 470 -16.18 22.12 -6.27
N MET A 471 -16.53 21.28 -7.24
CA MET A 471 -17.19 19.97 -7.07
C MET A 471 -16.21 18.87 -6.70
N ILE A 472 -14.95 18.90 -7.13
CA ILE A 472 -13.96 17.95 -6.58
C ILE A 472 -13.83 18.16 -5.06
N TYR A 473 -14.11 19.38 -4.60
CA TYR A 473 -14.21 19.78 -3.22
C TYR A 473 -15.59 19.56 -2.55
N VAL A 474 -16.68 19.77 -3.28
CA VAL A 474 -18.06 19.83 -2.75
C VAL A 474 -18.89 18.59 -3.10
N ASN A 475 -18.54 17.75 -4.09
CA ASN A 475 -19.31 16.52 -4.40
C ASN A 475 -19.13 15.39 -3.40
N THR A 476 -18.22 15.51 -2.43
CA THR A 476 -18.30 14.69 -1.21
C THR A 476 -19.44 15.15 -0.29
N VAL A 477 -20.02 16.33 -0.51
CA VAL A 477 -21.07 16.93 0.33
C VAL A 477 -22.06 17.75 -0.53
N ASP A 478 -23.10 17.07 -1.03
CA ASP A 478 -24.19 17.45 -1.96
C ASP A 478 -25.03 18.72 -1.63
N PHE A 479 -24.49 19.73 -0.92
CA PHE A 479 -25.18 20.98 -0.58
C PHE A 479 -24.24 22.19 -0.63
N GLY A 480 -24.75 23.28 -1.22
CA GLY A 480 -24.05 24.56 -1.32
C GLY A 480 -23.59 25.17 0.02
N PRO A 481 -22.70 26.18 -0.06
CA PRO A 481 -21.94 26.78 1.04
C PRO A 481 -22.75 27.08 2.31
N ASP A 482 -23.97 27.60 2.17
CA ASP A 482 -24.78 28.07 3.30
C ASP A 482 -25.26 26.93 4.20
N LYS A 483 -25.52 25.75 3.64
CA LYS A 483 -25.99 24.60 4.43
C LYS A 483 -24.84 24.02 5.26
N GLN A 484 -23.67 23.86 4.67
CA GLN A 484 -22.46 23.44 5.39
C GLN A 484 -22.15 24.38 6.55
N ARG A 485 -22.15 25.70 6.30
CA ARG A 485 -21.91 26.73 7.32
C ARG A 485 -22.87 26.61 8.51
N ASN A 486 -24.17 26.38 8.25
CA ASN A 486 -25.16 26.23 9.31
C ASN A 486 -24.97 24.99 10.18
N LEU A 487 -24.43 23.89 9.64
CA LEU A 487 -24.11 22.71 10.45
C LEU A 487 -22.83 22.88 11.23
N PHE A 488 -21.77 23.40 10.59
CA PHE A 488 -20.51 23.66 11.28
C PHE A 488 -20.78 24.56 12.48
N LYS A 489 -21.59 25.61 12.29
CA LYS A 489 -22.11 26.42 13.39
C LYS A 489 -22.90 25.63 14.43
N SER A 490 -23.70 24.65 14.03
CA SER A 490 -24.45 23.79 14.99
C SER A 490 -23.58 22.78 15.74
N LEU A 491 -22.36 22.54 15.25
CA LEU A 491 -21.37 21.64 15.82
C LEU A 491 -20.22 22.39 16.53
N ASP A 492 -20.37 23.71 16.71
CA ASP A 492 -19.33 24.57 17.27
C ASP A 492 -17.99 24.39 16.53
N ILE A 493 -18.08 24.40 15.20
CA ILE A 493 -16.95 24.43 14.27
C ILE A 493 -16.99 25.80 13.60
N GLU A 494 -15.95 26.59 13.82
CA GLU A 494 -15.81 27.93 13.27
C GLU A 494 -15.40 27.86 11.79
N ALA A 495 -15.67 28.91 11.02
CA ALA A 495 -15.22 28.96 9.62
C ALA A 495 -13.68 28.89 9.53
N ASP A 496 -12.99 29.45 10.53
CA ASP A 496 -11.53 29.43 10.67
C ASP A 496 -10.98 28.01 10.93
N ASP A 497 -11.82 27.06 11.34
CA ASP A 497 -11.42 25.65 11.45
C ASP A 497 -11.22 24.98 10.07
N PHE A 498 -11.58 25.66 8.97
CA PHE A 498 -11.39 25.20 7.60
C PHE A 498 -10.69 26.27 6.73
N PRO A 499 -9.42 26.61 7.00
CA PRO A 499 -8.70 27.63 6.22
C PRO A 499 -8.62 27.25 4.73
N HIS A 500 -8.58 25.95 4.42
CA HIS A 500 -8.58 25.45 3.05
C HIS A 500 -9.89 25.69 2.32
N TYR A 501 -11.03 25.71 3.02
CA TYR A 501 -12.31 26.03 2.39
C TYR A 501 -12.33 27.48 1.90
N THR A 502 -11.87 28.41 2.73
CA THR A 502 -11.71 29.82 2.35
C THR A 502 -10.68 29.94 1.22
N ALA A 503 -9.52 29.29 1.35
CA ALA A 503 -8.49 29.30 0.32
C ALA A 503 -8.94 28.69 -1.03
N SER A 504 -9.87 27.73 -1.01
CA SER A 504 -10.49 27.18 -2.23
C SER A 504 -11.47 28.15 -2.87
N LEU A 505 -12.21 28.93 -2.07
CA LEU A 505 -13.06 30.00 -2.61
C LEU A 505 -12.20 31.12 -3.20
N ASP A 506 -11.17 31.56 -2.48
CA ASP A 506 -10.21 32.55 -2.95
C ASP A 506 -9.54 32.09 -4.25
N TYR A 507 -9.13 30.83 -4.33
CA TYR A 507 -8.57 30.24 -5.55
C TYR A 507 -9.56 30.23 -6.74
N ILE A 508 -10.85 29.97 -6.51
CA ILE A 508 -11.87 30.02 -7.57
C ILE A 508 -12.04 31.45 -8.06
N ASP A 509 -12.02 32.43 -7.15
CA ASP A 509 -12.12 33.84 -7.48
C ASP A 509 -10.86 34.31 -8.23
N GLU A 510 -9.67 33.89 -7.80
CA GLU A 510 -8.39 34.11 -8.51
C GLU A 510 -8.41 33.52 -9.92
N LEU A 511 -8.91 32.29 -10.10
CA LEU A 511 -9.04 31.69 -11.43
C LEU A 511 -10.06 32.41 -12.30
N ARG A 512 -11.18 32.87 -11.73
CA ARG A 512 -12.17 33.67 -12.46
C ARG A 512 -11.53 34.96 -12.95
N GLU A 513 -10.88 35.71 -12.05
CA GLU A 513 -10.19 36.96 -12.38
C GLU A 513 -9.12 36.74 -13.46
N ALA A 514 -8.32 35.68 -13.34
CA ALA A 514 -7.32 35.33 -14.35
C ALA A 514 -7.94 34.98 -15.72
N ILE A 515 -9.12 34.35 -15.75
CA ILE A 515 -9.85 34.12 -17.00
C ILE A 515 -10.38 35.44 -17.56
N GLU A 516 -10.96 36.29 -16.72
CA GLU A 516 -11.54 37.57 -17.14
C GLU A 516 -10.49 38.52 -17.72
N ASP A 517 -9.31 38.59 -17.09
CA ASP A 517 -8.16 39.39 -17.55
C ASP A 517 -7.47 38.78 -18.79
N GLY A 518 -7.41 37.45 -18.85
CA GLY A 518 -6.74 36.70 -19.90
C GLY A 518 -7.55 36.56 -21.20
N ALA A 519 -8.89 36.55 -21.11
CA ALA A 519 -9.79 36.19 -22.21
C ALA A 519 -9.60 37.05 -23.49
N GLY A 520 -9.20 38.31 -23.34
CA GLY A 520 -8.93 39.23 -24.46
C GLY A 520 -7.47 39.31 -24.89
N SER A 521 -6.54 38.73 -24.12
CA SER A 521 -5.09 38.87 -24.33
C SER A 521 -4.40 37.57 -24.77
N TRP A 522 -5.06 36.42 -24.60
CA TRP A 522 -4.49 35.15 -25.04
C TRP A 522 -4.36 35.05 -26.56
N PRO A 523 -3.27 34.45 -27.07
CA PRO A 523 -3.06 34.30 -28.49
C PRO A 523 -4.16 33.44 -29.14
N GLU A 524 -4.53 33.80 -30.36
CA GLU A 524 -5.44 33.00 -31.19
C GLU A 524 -4.90 31.57 -31.32
N ALA A 525 -5.78 30.58 -31.17
CA ALA A 525 -5.33 29.19 -31.27
C ALA A 525 -4.90 28.89 -32.71
N PRO A 526 -3.86 28.06 -32.91
CA PRO A 526 -3.33 27.80 -34.24
C PRO A 526 -4.43 27.39 -35.23
N ARG A 527 -4.47 28.07 -36.39
CA ARG A 527 -5.34 27.77 -37.53
C ARG A 527 -4.49 27.27 -38.69
N ALA A 528 -4.94 26.23 -39.38
CA ALA A 528 -4.25 25.74 -40.57
C ALA A 528 -4.24 26.83 -41.66
N ALA A 529 -3.08 27.10 -42.27
CA ALA A 529 -2.90 28.17 -43.25
C ALA A 529 -3.69 27.98 -44.57
N SER A 530 -4.18 26.77 -44.83
CA SER A 530 -5.07 26.48 -45.95
C SER A 530 -6.51 26.69 -45.49
N GLY A 531 -7.22 27.67 -46.04
CA GLY A 531 -8.62 28.03 -45.75
C GLY A 531 -9.68 26.95 -46.02
N GLU A 532 -9.36 25.67 -45.81
CA GLU A 532 -10.31 24.57 -45.66
C GLU A 532 -10.87 24.56 -44.23
N ASP A 533 -11.48 25.66 -43.80
CA ASP A 533 -12.11 25.76 -42.47
C ASP A 533 -13.37 24.86 -42.37
N THR A 534 -13.90 24.44 -43.51
CA THR A 534 -15.04 23.53 -43.62
C THR A 534 -14.58 22.11 -44.00
N ASN A 535 -13.93 21.41 -43.08
CA ASN A 535 -13.68 19.99 -43.20
C ASN A 535 -14.78 19.21 -42.48
N TYR A 536 -15.09 17.98 -42.91
CA TYR A 536 -15.99 17.06 -42.21
C TYR A 536 -15.77 17.05 -40.68
N GLY A 537 -14.51 17.10 -40.24
CA GLY A 537 -14.15 17.13 -38.84
C GLY A 537 -14.65 18.35 -38.06
N THR A 538 -14.59 19.55 -38.65
CA THR A 538 -14.99 20.79 -37.99
C THR A 538 -16.51 20.86 -37.85
N THR A 539 -17.24 20.49 -38.91
CA THR A 539 -18.71 20.30 -38.85
C THR A 539 -19.12 19.23 -37.83
N LEU A 540 -18.42 18.10 -37.78
CA LEU A 540 -18.71 17.04 -36.80
C LEU A 540 -18.44 17.49 -35.36
N ALA A 541 -17.44 18.35 -35.13
CA ALA A 541 -17.19 18.93 -33.81
C ALA A 541 -18.31 19.90 -33.41
N ALA A 542 -18.66 20.84 -34.30
CA ALA A 542 -19.76 21.80 -34.09
C ALA A 542 -21.09 21.10 -33.80
N ASN A 543 -21.47 20.10 -34.61
CA ASN A 543 -22.69 19.32 -34.41
C ASN A 543 -22.65 18.54 -33.09
N ASN A 544 -21.51 17.96 -32.70
CA ASN A 544 -21.40 17.29 -31.40
C ASN A 544 -21.62 18.26 -30.23
N ILE A 545 -21.21 19.53 -30.34
CA ILE A 545 -21.54 20.53 -29.32
C ILE A 545 -23.05 20.77 -29.27
N VAL A 546 -23.68 21.09 -30.40
CA VAL A 546 -25.11 21.45 -30.43
C VAL A 546 -26.01 20.25 -30.11
N GLU A 547 -25.85 19.15 -30.82
CA GLU A 547 -26.77 18.02 -30.76
C GLU A 547 -26.63 17.19 -29.48
N ARG A 548 -25.41 17.07 -28.94
CA ARG A 548 -25.14 16.17 -27.81
C ARG A 548 -25.08 16.89 -26.48
N TRP A 549 -24.61 18.13 -26.47
CA TRP A 549 -24.14 18.78 -25.25
C TRP A 549 -24.99 20.01 -24.91
N HIS A 550 -25.05 20.98 -25.81
CA HIS A 550 -25.69 22.27 -25.60
C HIS A 550 -26.54 22.64 -26.82
N PRO A 551 -27.81 22.22 -26.88
CA PRO A 551 -28.72 22.52 -28.01
C PRO A 551 -28.91 24.02 -28.29
N ASN A 552 -28.64 24.86 -27.30
CA ASN A 552 -28.76 26.32 -27.40
C ASN A 552 -27.40 27.02 -27.63
N ALA A 553 -26.32 26.28 -27.88
CA ALA A 553 -25.02 26.87 -28.18
C ALA A 553 -25.02 27.52 -29.57
N GLU A 554 -24.47 28.73 -29.66
CA GLU A 554 -24.23 29.40 -30.93
C GLU A 554 -22.79 29.11 -31.37
N ILE A 555 -22.60 28.34 -32.44
CA ILE A 555 -21.28 28.07 -33.00
C ILE A 555 -20.78 29.32 -33.73
N LYS A 556 -19.63 29.86 -33.31
CA LYS A 556 -19.01 31.05 -33.90
C LYS A 556 -18.04 30.67 -35.02
N ASP A 557 -17.16 29.72 -34.75
CA ASP A 557 -16.20 29.21 -35.74
C ASP A 557 -15.75 27.79 -35.37
N SER A 558 -15.19 27.05 -36.33
CA SER A 558 -14.57 25.75 -36.10
C SER A 558 -13.50 25.49 -37.16
N TRP A 559 -12.29 25.13 -36.73
CA TRP A 559 -11.15 24.98 -37.63
C TRP A 559 -10.22 23.85 -37.22
N LEU A 560 -9.28 23.51 -38.11
CA LEU A 560 -8.24 22.52 -37.84
C LEU A 560 -6.95 23.22 -37.41
N SER A 561 -6.24 22.67 -36.43
CA SER A 561 -5.01 23.29 -35.91
C SER A 561 -3.80 23.08 -36.83
N ARG A 562 -3.90 22.14 -37.78
CA ARG A 562 -2.87 21.83 -38.77
C ARG A 562 -3.49 21.18 -40.00
N ALA A 563 -2.83 21.32 -41.15
CA ALA A 563 -3.27 20.71 -42.40
C ALA A 563 -3.02 19.17 -42.47
N ASN A 564 -2.03 18.66 -41.73
CA ASN A 564 -1.56 17.28 -41.89
C ASN A 564 -2.06 16.31 -40.81
N TRP A 565 -2.45 15.11 -41.23
CA TRP A 565 -2.81 14.01 -40.33
C TRP A 565 -1.59 13.44 -39.60
N LYS A 566 -1.72 13.18 -38.30
CA LYS A 566 -0.74 12.36 -37.55
C LYS A 566 -1.13 10.89 -37.69
N ILE A 567 -0.29 10.14 -38.39
CA ILE A 567 -0.45 8.70 -38.61
C ILE A 567 0.11 7.94 -37.40
N ILE A 568 -0.71 7.07 -36.81
CA ILE A 568 -0.33 6.19 -35.70
C ILE A 568 -0.16 4.78 -36.25
N ARG A 569 1.01 4.19 -36.04
CA ARG A 569 1.40 2.85 -36.49
C ARG A 569 1.61 1.93 -35.29
N ASN A 570 1.40 0.63 -35.47
CA ASN A 570 1.81 -0.37 -34.48
C ASN A 570 3.33 -0.65 -34.55
N SER A 571 3.82 -1.55 -33.70
CA SER A 571 5.23 -1.99 -33.67
C SER A 571 5.72 -2.62 -34.98
N LEU A 572 4.81 -3.10 -35.84
CA LEU A 572 5.13 -3.67 -37.16
C LEU A 572 5.09 -2.61 -38.27
N GLY A 573 4.92 -1.33 -37.94
CA GLY A 573 4.81 -0.23 -38.91
C GLY A 573 3.47 -0.16 -39.65
N VAL A 574 2.52 -1.04 -39.34
CA VAL A 574 1.18 -1.05 -39.95
C VAL A 574 0.38 0.13 -39.41
N ILE A 575 -0.24 0.90 -40.32
CA ILE A 575 -1.09 2.02 -39.96
C ILE A 575 -2.33 1.49 -39.22
N GLN A 576 -2.59 2.04 -38.02
CA GLN A 576 -3.78 1.70 -37.24
C GLN A 576 -4.85 2.77 -37.36
N ARG A 577 -4.45 4.03 -37.19
CA ARG A 577 -5.38 5.17 -37.20
C ARG A 577 -4.64 6.45 -37.55
N ARG A 578 -5.39 7.48 -37.90
CA ARG A 578 -4.86 8.84 -38.06
C ARG A 578 -5.65 9.81 -37.20
N THR A 579 -4.96 10.86 -36.74
CA THR A 579 -5.53 11.88 -35.86
C THR A 579 -5.28 13.29 -36.38
N LEU A 580 -6.29 14.15 -36.26
CA LEU A 580 -6.23 15.55 -36.66
C LEU A 580 -6.80 16.42 -35.53
N PRO A 581 -5.99 17.31 -34.92
CA PRO A 581 -6.47 18.25 -33.93
C PRO A 581 -7.19 19.42 -34.61
N GLY A 582 -8.19 19.95 -33.92
CA GLY A 582 -8.90 21.16 -34.31
C GLY A 582 -9.47 21.87 -33.09
N HIS A 583 -10.18 22.97 -33.34
CA HIS A 583 -10.85 23.76 -32.33
C HIS A 583 -12.26 24.14 -32.77
N VAL A 584 -13.17 24.29 -31.81
CA VAL A 584 -14.52 24.83 -32.02
C VAL A 584 -14.76 25.96 -31.04
N LEU A 585 -15.14 27.12 -31.56
CA LEU A 585 -15.51 28.31 -30.81
C LEU A 585 -17.03 28.41 -30.77
N PHE A 586 -17.61 28.49 -29.57
CA PHE A 586 -19.05 28.61 -29.42
C PHE A 586 -19.44 29.45 -28.21
N LYS A 587 -20.63 30.02 -28.26
CA LYS A 587 -21.21 30.84 -27.20
C LYS A 587 -22.35 30.09 -26.53
N LEU A 588 -22.30 29.98 -25.20
CA LEU A 588 -23.45 29.56 -24.39
C LEU A 588 -24.26 30.79 -23.94
N PRO A 589 -25.59 30.70 -23.85
CA PRO A 589 -26.43 31.82 -23.44
C PRO A 589 -26.11 32.38 -22.04
N GLN A 590 -25.64 31.53 -21.13
CA GLN A 590 -25.34 31.89 -19.74
C GLN A 590 -23.91 32.37 -19.50
N ASP A 591 -22.98 32.11 -20.42
CA ASP A 591 -21.58 32.48 -20.25
C ASP A 591 -21.36 33.93 -20.70
N GLN A 592 -20.44 34.66 -20.06
CA GLN A 592 -20.01 35.99 -20.53
C GLN A 592 -19.03 35.90 -21.70
N TYR A 593 -18.20 34.86 -21.73
CA TYR A 593 -17.18 34.62 -22.75
C TYR A 593 -17.62 33.56 -23.77
N CYS A 594 -16.89 33.44 -24.87
CA CYS A 594 -16.99 32.30 -25.78
C CYS A 594 -16.10 31.16 -25.29
N GLN A 595 -16.50 29.92 -25.55
CA GLN A 595 -15.70 28.74 -25.24
C GLN A 595 -14.97 28.30 -26.50
N LEU A 596 -13.64 28.30 -26.44
CA LEU A 596 -12.83 27.61 -27.44
C LEU A 596 -12.46 26.23 -26.91
N ARG A 597 -12.92 25.18 -27.59
CA ARG A 597 -12.62 23.79 -27.24
C ARG A 597 -11.73 23.13 -28.26
N SER A 598 -10.64 22.54 -27.77
CA SER A 598 -9.83 21.65 -28.58
C SER A 598 -10.57 20.33 -28.79
N PHE A 599 -10.44 19.77 -29.99
CA PHE A 599 -10.93 18.44 -30.31
C PHE A 599 -9.89 17.66 -31.09
N THR A 600 -9.98 16.33 -31.03
CA THR A 600 -9.22 15.42 -31.86
C THR A 600 -10.16 14.56 -32.67
N LEU A 601 -10.08 14.69 -33.99
CA LEU A 601 -10.70 13.79 -34.95
C LEU A 601 -9.84 12.53 -35.08
N THR A 602 -10.44 11.35 -34.95
CA THR A 602 -9.72 10.07 -35.06
C THR A 602 -10.40 9.17 -36.08
N GLU A 603 -9.65 8.76 -37.11
CA GLU A 603 -10.13 7.83 -38.13
C GLU A 603 -9.35 6.52 -38.09
N GLN A 604 -10.08 5.40 -38.13
CA GLN A 604 -9.51 4.06 -38.06
C GLN A 604 -9.12 3.57 -39.46
N TYR A 605 -7.94 2.97 -39.60
CA TYR A 605 -7.51 2.35 -40.85
C TYR A 605 -8.25 1.03 -41.08
N ILE A 606 -8.81 0.85 -42.27
CA ILE A 606 -9.61 -0.33 -42.65
C ILE A 606 -9.01 -1.14 -43.81
N GLY A 607 -7.74 -0.87 -44.16
CA GLY A 607 -7.05 -1.52 -45.28
C GLY A 607 -7.17 -0.77 -46.61
N ASN A 608 -6.42 -1.23 -47.62
CA ASN A 608 -6.45 -0.70 -48.99
C ASN A 608 -6.31 0.83 -49.09
N SER A 609 -5.44 1.43 -48.27
CA SER A 609 -5.24 2.89 -48.20
C SER A 609 -6.49 3.70 -47.81
N LYS A 610 -7.51 3.05 -47.23
CA LYS A 610 -8.77 3.69 -46.79
C LYS A 610 -8.85 3.81 -45.27
N PHE A 611 -9.52 4.87 -44.83
CA PHE A 611 -9.85 5.13 -43.44
C PHE A 611 -11.36 5.21 -43.27
N GLN A 612 -11.86 4.71 -42.15
CA GLN A 612 -13.25 4.87 -41.75
C GLN A 612 -13.44 6.29 -41.19
N PRO A 613 -14.40 7.08 -41.73
CA PRO A 613 -14.73 8.39 -41.17
C PRO A 613 -15.08 8.30 -39.69
N ALA A 614 -14.62 9.26 -38.91
CA ALA A 614 -14.90 9.31 -37.47
C ALA A 614 -16.40 9.50 -37.24
N LYS A 615 -17.01 8.79 -36.29
CA LYS A 615 -18.42 9.00 -35.90
C LYS A 615 -18.64 10.14 -34.90
N GLY A 616 -17.56 10.66 -34.35
CA GLY A 616 -17.55 11.78 -33.42
C GLY A 616 -16.14 12.30 -33.23
N VAL A 617 -16.00 13.36 -32.44
CA VAL A 617 -14.69 13.90 -32.03
C VAL A 617 -14.49 13.67 -30.54
N ARG A 618 -13.22 13.65 -30.11
CA ARG A 618 -12.88 13.68 -28.68
C ARG A 618 -12.49 15.11 -28.32
N PHE A 619 -13.27 15.76 -27.48
CA PHE A 619 -12.90 17.06 -26.91
C PHE A 619 -11.82 16.90 -25.84
N GLY A 620 -10.95 17.90 -25.73
CA GLY A 620 -9.88 17.97 -24.74
C GLY A 620 -10.03 19.24 -23.91
N TYR A 621 -9.01 20.09 -23.98
CA TYR A 621 -8.94 21.36 -23.28
C TYR A 621 -10.02 22.35 -23.73
N VAL A 622 -10.42 23.23 -22.81
CA VAL A 622 -11.27 24.40 -23.06
C VAL A 622 -10.52 25.65 -22.60
N ARG A 623 -10.75 26.77 -23.28
CA ARG A 623 -10.40 28.11 -22.80
C ARG A 623 -11.58 29.05 -23.03
N PHE A 624 -11.66 30.10 -22.22
CA PHE A 624 -12.72 31.11 -22.32
C PHE A 624 -12.14 32.39 -22.91
N GLU A 625 -12.59 32.79 -24.08
CA GLU A 625 -12.05 33.95 -24.81
C GLU A 625 -13.16 34.92 -25.19
N GLU A 626 -12.77 36.14 -25.57
CA GLU A 626 -13.73 37.07 -26.16
C GLU A 626 -14.38 36.46 -27.41
N CYS A 627 -15.67 36.75 -27.56
CA CYS A 627 -16.41 36.47 -28.79
C CYS A 627 -16.15 37.60 -29.81
#